data_AF-A0A6B3CUI9-F1
#
_entry.id   AF-A0A6B3CUI9-F1
#
_cell.length_a   1.000
_cell.length_b   1.000
_cell.length_c   1.000
_cell.angle_alpha   90.00
_cell.angle_beta   90.00
_cell.angle_gamma   90.00
#
_symmetry.space_group_name_H-M   'P 1'
#
loop_
_entity.id
_entity.type
_entity.pdbx_description
1 polymer ?
#
loop_
_entity_poly.entity_id
_entity_poly.type
_entity_poly.pdbx_seq_one_letter_code
_entity_poly.pdbx_strand_id
1 'polypeptide(L)'
;AEERTRALLHGSLWGNRADLGFRLSDPGAAAGGGTEPLVADDSATLWSLLPAPAAGAPRREPVTLCLVADNAGRELVPDLLLVAHLLAEGRVDRAVLHVKPYPYYVSDATPADVLDALRRLVAAGGTAAGYGERLWTALTDGRV
;
A
#
# COMPACT_ATOMS: atom_id res chain seq x y z
N ALA A 1 -9.34 -2.61 12.84
CA ALA A 1 -8.19 -3.15 12.11
C ALA A 1 -8.57 -3.46 10.66
N GLU A 2 -9.59 -4.30 10.45
CA GLU A 2 -10.04 -4.72 9.11
C GLU A 2 -10.46 -3.57 8.18
N GLU A 3 -11.18 -2.57 8.67
CA GLU A 3 -11.56 -1.38 7.89
C GLU A 3 -10.34 -0.61 7.35
N ARG A 4 -9.28 -0.49 8.17
CA ARG A 4 -8.01 0.15 7.76
C ARG A 4 -7.31 -0.67 6.68
N THR A 5 -7.26 -1.99 6.83
CA THR A 5 -6.65 -2.89 5.85
C THR A 5 -7.35 -2.77 4.49
N ARG A 6 -8.69 -2.73 4.48
CA ARG A 6 -9.48 -2.51 3.26
C ARG A 6 -9.23 -1.12 2.66
N ALA A 7 -9.23 -0.08 3.49
CA ALA A 7 -8.98 1.29 3.02
C ALA A 7 -7.59 1.45 2.38
N LEU A 8 -6.56 0.77 2.90
CA LEU A 8 -5.22 0.77 2.30
C LEU A 8 -5.17 0.04 0.96
N LEU A 9 -5.86 -1.10 0.83
CA LEU A 9 -5.99 -1.78 -0.46
C LEU A 9 -6.71 -0.92 -1.50
N HIS A 10 -7.82 -0.28 -1.13
CA HIS A 10 -8.52 0.65 -2.02
C HIS A 10 -7.66 1.88 -2.36
N GLY A 11 -6.83 2.35 -1.41
CA GLY A 11 -5.88 3.43 -1.65
C GLY A 11 -4.85 3.04 -2.71
N SER A 12 -4.32 1.81 -2.65
CA SER A 12 -3.40 1.26 -3.65
C SER A 12 -4.06 1.17 -5.02
N LEU A 13 -5.30 0.66 -5.08
CA LEU A 13 -6.05 0.56 -6.34
C LEU A 13 -6.33 1.91 -7.02
N TRP A 14 -6.68 2.93 -6.22
CA TRP A 14 -7.15 4.22 -6.73
C TRP A 14 -6.14 5.36 -6.53
N GLY A 15 -4.87 5.07 -6.23
CA GLY A 15 -3.87 6.09 -5.89
C GLY A 15 -3.67 7.15 -6.96
N ASN A 16 -3.81 6.78 -8.24
CA ASN A 16 -3.82 7.70 -9.37
C ASN A 16 -5.13 8.51 -9.53
N ARG A 17 -6.25 8.00 -9.01
CA ARG A 17 -7.56 8.66 -8.98
C ARG A 17 -7.86 9.40 -7.67
N ALA A 18 -6.97 9.31 -6.68
CA ALA A 18 -7.12 9.94 -5.37
C ALA A 18 -6.99 11.49 -5.40
N ASP A 19 -7.31 12.11 -6.54
CA ASP A 19 -7.52 13.55 -6.60
C ASP A 19 -8.75 13.92 -5.78
N LEU A 20 -8.53 14.85 -4.85
CA LEU A 20 -9.53 15.60 -4.10
C LEU A 20 -10.64 16.20 -5.00
N GLY A 21 -10.44 16.25 -6.32
CA GLY A 21 -11.44 16.66 -7.32
C GLY A 21 -12.70 15.79 -7.38
N PHE A 22 -12.64 14.51 -6.96
CA PHE A 22 -13.84 13.67 -6.82
C PHE A 22 -14.62 13.96 -5.53
N ARG A 23 -13.98 14.52 -4.50
CA ARG A 23 -14.63 14.81 -3.20
C ARG A 23 -15.15 16.24 -3.08
N LEU A 24 -14.62 17.18 -3.85
CA LEU A 24 -15.00 18.61 -3.80
C LEU A 24 -16.12 19.00 -4.78
N SER A 25 -16.42 18.16 -5.77
CA SER A 25 -17.40 18.48 -6.82
C SER A 25 -18.82 17.96 -6.52
N ASP A 26 -19.01 17.16 -5.47
CA ASP A 26 -20.31 16.60 -5.12
C ASP A 26 -20.62 16.75 -3.61
N PRO A 27 -21.35 17.80 -3.21
CA PRO A 27 -21.81 17.99 -1.83
C PRO A 27 -22.72 16.87 -1.31
N GLY A 28 -23.24 16.00 -2.19
CA GLY A 28 -24.07 14.84 -1.85
C GLY A 28 -23.27 13.56 -1.55
N ALA A 29 -22.00 13.50 -1.94
CA ALA A 29 -21.13 12.34 -1.71
C ALA A 29 -20.79 12.11 -0.22
N ALA A 30 -21.11 13.06 0.66
CA ALA A 30 -20.98 12.91 2.11
C ALA A 30 -21.96 11.87 2.69
N ALA A 31 -23.01 11.45 1.96
CA ALA A 31 -24.03 10.51 2.43
C ALA A 31 -24.14 9.21 1.60
N GLY A 32 -23.33 9.04 0.55
CA GLY A 32 -23.41 7.91 -0.38
C GLY A 32 -22.06 7.58 -1.00
N GLY A 33 -21.11 7.17 -0.16
CA GLY A 33 -19.77 6.80 -0.58
C GLY A 33 -19.77 5.58 -1.51
N GLY A 34 -19.40 5.78 -2.76
CA GLY A 34 -19.08 4.71 -3.69
C GLY A 34 -18.04 5.20 -4.67
N THR A 35 -16.81 4.72 -4.54
CA THR A 35 -15.98 4.49 -5.74
C THR A 35 -16.83 3.69 -6.72
N GLU A 36 -16.73 3.95 -8.03
CA GLU A 36 -17.46 3.16 -9.02
C GLU A 36 -17.31 1.67 -8.69
N PRO A 37 -18.42 0.89 -8.74
CA PRO A 37 -18.37 -0.50 -8.35
C PRO A 37 -17.32 -1.21 -9.19
N LEU A 38 -16.40 -1.90 -8.51
CA LEU A 38 -15.43 -2.73 -9.19
C LEU A 38 -16.17 -3.73 -10.07
N VAL A 39 -15.81 -3.77 -11.36
CA VAL A 39 -16.38 -4.74 -12.30
C VAL A 39 -16.09 -6.17 -11.84
N ALA A 40 -14.95 -6.37 -11.16
CA ALA A 40 -14.59 -7.59 -10.44
C ALA A 40 -13.84 -7.23 -9.15
N ASP A 41 -14.19 -7.87 -8.03
CA ASP A 41 -13.56 -7.68 -6.72
C ASP A 41 -13.16 -9.04 -6.10
N ASP A 42 -11.90 -9.41 -6.28
CA ASP A 42 -11.28 -10.60 -5.69
C ASP A 42 -10.55 -10.31 -4.36
N SER A 43 -10.85 -9.19 -3.70
CA SER A 43 -10.17 -8.82 -2.45
C SER A 43 -10.33 -9.89 -1.36
N ALA A 44 -11.48 -10.58 -1.32
CA ALA A 44 -11.69 -11.68 -0.37
C ALA A 44 -10.69 -12.83 -0.59
N THR A 45 -10.37 -13.14 -1.85
CA THR A 45 -9.34 -14.14 -2.21
C THR A 45 -7.95 -13.66 -1.80
N LEU A 46 -7.61 -12.38 -2.04
CA LEU A 46 -6.35 -11.81 -1.57
C LEU A 46 -6.20 -11.96 -0.05
N TRP A 47 -7.25 -11.65 0.71
CA TRP A 47 -7.21 -11.72 2.17
C TRP A 47 -7.15 -13.14 2.73
N SER A 48 -7.70 -14.14 2.02
CA SER A 48 -7.58 -15.54 2.41
C SER A 48 -6.15 -16.08 2.23
N LEU A 49 -5.39 -15.53 1.26
CA LEU A 49 -3.98 -15.85 1.05
C LEU A 49 -3.04 -15.15 2.05
N LEU A 50 -3.47 -14.03 2.64
CA LEU A 50 -2.70 -13.22 3.58
C LEU A 50 -3.38 -13.13 4.97
N PRO A 51 -3.68 -14.26 5.64
CA PRO A 51 -4.44 -14.22 6.88
C PRO A 51 -3.64 -13.51 7.98
N ALA A 52 -4.33 -12.85 8.90
CA ALA A 52 -3.69 -12.32 10.10
C ALA A 52 -3.16 -13.48 10.98
N PRO A 53 -2.05 -13.30 11.70
CA PRO A 53 -1.60 -14.28 12.68
C PRO A 53 -2.69 -14.54 13.72
N ALA A 54 -3.00 -15.82 13.97
CA ALA A 54 -3.90 -16.22 15.05
C ALA A 54 -3.11 -16.44 16.35
N ALA A 55 -3.59 -15.91 17.47
CA ALA A 55 -2.95 -16.10 18.76
C ALA A 55 -2.92 -17.59 19.13
N GLY A 56 -1.72 -18.11 19.45
CA GLY A 56 -1.53 -19.51 19.83
C GLY A 56 -1.51 -20.52 18.68
N ALA A 57 -1.61 -20.07 17.42
CA ALA A 57 -1.43 -20.94 16.27
C ALA A 57 0.07 -21.20 16.00
N PRO A 58 0.44 -22.39 15.50
CA PRO A 58 1.81 -22.65 15.05
C PRO A 58 2.22 -21.65 13.98
N ARG A 59 3.52 -21.28 13.95
CA ARG A 59 4.06 -20.44 12.89
C ARG A 59 3.81 -21.12 11.55
N ARG A 60 3.16 -20.39 10.64
CA ARG A 60 3.06 -20.74 9.23
C ARG A 60 4.42 -20.60 8.54
N GLU A 61 4.51 -21.15 7.34
CA GLU A 61 5.63 -20.84 6.43
C GLU A 61 5.71 -19.33 6.16
N PRO A 62 6.92 -18.76 6.00
CA PRO A 62 7.09 -17.35 5.70
C PRO A 62 6.37 -16.93 4.42
N VAL A 63 5.62 -15.83 4.49
CA VAL A 63 4.85 -15.30 3.36
C VAL A 63 5.59 -14.13 2.72
N THR A 64 5.84 -14.22 1.41
CA THR A 64 6.43 -13.12 0.62
C THR A 64 5.37 -12.48 -0.27
N LEU A 65 5.23 -11.16 -0.18
CA LEU A 65 4.42 -10.36 -1.09
C LEU A 65 5.29 -9.78 -2.21
N CYS A 66 4.96 -10.06 -3.47
CA CYS A 66 5.57 -9.37 -4.60
C CYS A 66 4.65 -8.26 -5.09
N LEU A 67 5.09 -7.01 -5.01
CA LEU A 67 4.38 -5.85 -5.54
C LEU A 67 5.07 -5.41 -6.83
N VAL A 68 4.34 -5.43 -7.94
CA VAL A 68 4.81 -4.87 -9.22
C VAL A 68 4.25 -3.46 -9.35
N ALA A 69 5.10 -2.46 -9.17
CA ALA A 69 4.69 -1.07 -9.18
C ALA A 69 4.46 -0.56 -10.61
N ASP A 70 3.38 0.20 -10.77
CA ASP A 70 3.10 0.98 -11.97
C ASP A 70 3.67 2.39 -11.78
N ASN A 71 2.87 3.35 -11.31
CA ASN A 71 3.29 4.76 -11.28
C ASN A 71 3.97 5.21 -9.97
N ALA A 72 4.93 6.11 -10.10
CA ALA A 72 5.54 6.87 -9.03
C ALA A 72 4.56 7.86 -8.37
N GLY A 73 5.02 8.54 -7.31
CA GLY A 73 4.29 9.66 -6.71
C GLY A 73 3.02 9.22 -5.98
N ARG A 74 1.85 9.76 -6.37
CA ARG A 74 0.59 9.58 -5.64
C ARG A 74 0.07 8.15 -5.64
N GLU A 75 0.42 7.36 -6.65
CA GLU A 75 0.06 5.94 -6.73
C GLU A 75 0.99 5.07 -5.90
N LEU A 76 2.30 5.32 -5.97
CA LEU A 76 3.29 4.58 -5.18
C LEU A 76 3.12 4.74 -3.66
N VAL A 77 2.71 5.92 -3.18
CA VAL A 77 2.56 6.15 -1.73
C VAL A 77 1.60 5.17 -1.04
N PRO A 78 0.34 5.00 -1.47
CA PRO A 78 -0.57 4.04 -0.86
C PRO A 78 -0.11 2.58 -1.02
N ASP A 79 0.60 2.21 -2.10
CA ASP A 79 1.24 0.90 -2.22
C ASP A 79 2.23 0.64 -1.08
N LEU A 80 3.11 1.61 -0.85
CA LEU A 80 4.11 1.53 0.24
C LEU A 80 3.44 1.50 1.61
N LEU A 81 2.36 2.26 1.82
CA LEU A 81 1.58 2.22 3.06
C LEU A 81 0.91 0.85 3.28
N LEU A 82 0.38 0.24 2.21
CA LEU A 82 -0.19 -1.11 2.27
C LEU A 82 0.88 -2.13 2.66
N VAL A 83 2.06 -2.11 2.00
CA VAL A 83 3.18 -3.00 2.34
C VAL A 83 3.61 -2.83 3.79
N ALA A 84 3.81 -1.59 4.24
CA ALA A 84 4.22 -1.30 5.62
C ALA A 84 3.16 -1.80 6.63
N HIS A 85 1.87 -1.68 6.30
CA HIS A 85 0.79 -2.20 7.13
C HIS A 85 0.78 -3.73 7.19
N LEU A 86 0.91 -4.42 6.06
CA LEU A 86 0.90 -5.88 6.03
C LEU A 86 2.09 -6.50 6.78
N LEU A 87 3.27 -5.88 6.68
CA LEU A 87 4.45 -6.26 7.47
C LEU A 87 4.20 -6.02 8.97
N ALA A 88 3.62 -4.87 9.33
CA ALA A 88 3.35 -4.52 10.72
C ALA A 88 2.32 -5.43 11.40
N GLU A 89 1.31 -5.88 10.66
CA GLU A 89 0.29 -6.83 11.14
C GLU A 89 0.79 -8.29 11.10
N GLY A 90 2.03 -8.53 10.66
CA GLY A 90 2.57 -9.89 10.49
C GLY A 90 1.83 -10.71 9.44
N ARG A 91 1.07 -10.06 8.55
CA ARG A 91 0.35 -10.71 7.45
C ARG A 91 1.30 -11.19 6.35
N VAL A 92 2.44 -10.54 6.22
CA VAL A 92 3.56 -10.94 5.36
C VAL A 92 4.87 -10.82 6.15
N ASP A 93 5.83 -11.67 5.85
CA ASP A 93 7.14 -11.68 6.51
C ASP A 93 8.17 -10.87 5.69
N ARG A 94 7.97 -10.83 4.37
CA ARG A 94 8.81 -10.11 3.41
C ARG A 94 7.97 -9.51 2.29
N ALA A 95 8.40 -8.38 1.77
CA ALA A 95 7.90 -7.85 0.49
C ALA A 95 9.04 -7.76 -0.53
N VAL A 96 8.69 -7.77 -1.81
CA VAL A 96 9.59 -7.50 -2.93
C VAL A 96 8.93 -6.45 -3.80
N LEU A 97 9.59 -5.32 -3.97
CA LEU A 97 9.12 -4.25 -4.85
C LEU A 97 9.78 -4.40 -6.23
N HIS A 98 8.97 -4.74 -7.23
CA HIS A 98 9.39 -4.73 -8.63
C HIS A 98 9.07 -3.35 -9.24
N VAL A 99 10.12 -2.54 -9.35
CA VAL A 99 10.11 -1.21 -9.99
C VAL A 99 10.91 -1.24 -11.29
N LYS A 100 10.73 -0.25 -12.15
CA LYS A 100 11.45 -0.17 -13.42
C LYS A 100 12.89 0.29 -13.19
N PRO A 101 13.89 -0.30 -13.88
CA PRO A 101 15.31 0.00 -13.63
C PRO A 101 15.76 1.37 -14.15
N TYR A 102 14.97 2.00 -15.04
CA TYR A 102 15.20 3.32 -15.62
C TYR A 102 13.84 3.95 -15.97
N PRO A 103 13.78 5.26 -16.26
CA PRO A 103 12.53 5.92 -16.64
C PRO A 103 11.80 5.18 -17.77
N TYR A 104 10.56 4.81 -17.51
CA TYR A 104 9.74 3.97 -18.39
C TYR A 104 8.31 4.52 -18.37
N TYR A 105 7.64 4.54 -19.52
CA TYR A 105 6.28 5.09 -19.69
C TYR A 105 5.96 6.38 -18.89
N VAL A 106 6.91 7.33 -18.86
CA VAL A 106 6.81 8.64 -18.19
C VAL A 106 6.72 8.57 -16.67
N SER A 107 5.71 7.91 -16.12
CA SER A 107 5.39 7.92 -14.70
C SER A 107 5.74 6.64 -13.96
N ASP A 108 6.27 5.61 -14.62
CA ASP A 108 6.57 4.37 -13.93
C ASP A 108 7.59 4.57 -12.80
N ALA A 109 7.32 3.92 -11.67
CA ALA A 109 8.17 3.96 -10.50
C ALA A 109 9.54 3.33 -10.76
N THR A 110 10.59 4.03 -10.34
CA THR A 110 11.97 3.56 -10.29
C THR A 110 12.44 3.41 -8.83
N PRO A 111 13.62 2.82 -8.56
CA PRO A 111 14.17 2.76 -7.20
C PRO A 111 14.34 4.15 -6.56
N ALA A 112 14.64 5.18 -7.34
CA ALA A 112 14.76 6.55 -6.83
C ALA A 112 13.41 7.07 -6.31
N ASP A 113 12.32 6.80 -7.03
CA ASP A 113 10.96 7.21 -6.64
C ASP A 113 10.50 6.54 -5.34
N VAL A 114 10.88 5.28 -5.11
CA VAL A 114 10.61 4.58 -3.85
C VAL A 114 11.30 5.29 -2.68
N LEU A 115 12.58 5.61 -2.83
CA LEU A 115 13.34 6.31 -1.78
C LEU A 115 12.79 7.70 -1.53
N ASP A 116 12.38 8.42 -2.57
CA ASP A 116 11.79 9.75 -2.45
C ASP A 116 10.41 9.73 -1.79
N ALA A 117 9.55 8.76 -2.14
CA ALA A 117 8.26 8.55 -1.50
C ALA A 117 8.44 8.24 0.00
N LEU A 118 9.41 7.40 0.34
CA LEU A 118 9.73 7.07 1.73
C LEU A 118 10.22 8.27 2.54
N ARG A 119 11.15 9.06 2.00
CA ARG A 119 11.61 10.31 2.64
C ARG A 119 10.45 11.26 2.92
N ARG A 120 9.53 11.38 1.96
CA ARG A 120 8.32 12.21 2.10
C ARG A 120 7.39 11.68 3.19
N LEU A 121 7.19 10.36 3.27
CA LEU A 121 6.39 9.74 4.33
C LEU A 121 6.98 10.02 5.72
N VAL A 122 8.29 9.83 5.89
CA VAL A 122 8.99 10.12 7.15
C VAL A 122 8.88 11.61 7.51
N ALA A 123 9.05 12.50 6.54
CA ALA A 123 8.97 13.94 6.77
C ALA A 123 7.54 14.47 7.03
N ALA A 124 6.50 13.75 6.61
CA ALA A 124 5.11 14.18 6.74
C ALA A 124 4.60 14.22 8.20
N GLY A 125 5.29 13.56 9.12
CA GLY A 125 4.92 13.48 10.53
C GLY A 125 3.69 12.59 10.80
N GLY A 126 3.32 12.49 12.08
CA GLY A 126 2.13 11.76 12.53
C GLY A 126 2.13 10.29 12.11
N THR A 127 0.95 9.79 11.68
CA THR A 127 0.79 8.38 11.28
C THR A 127 1.59 8.02 10.03
N ALA A 128 1.73 8.95 9.07
CA ALA A 128 2.48 8.72 7.84
C ALA A 128 3.97 8.49 8.14
N ALA A 129 4.56 9.28 9.03
CA ALA A 129 5.94 9.08 9.48
C ALA A 129 6.14 7.70 10.11
N GLY A 130 5.22 7.26 10.97
CA GLY A 130 5.28 5.94 11.58
C GLY A 130 5.27 4.78 10.57
N TYR A 131 4.53 4.91 9.45
CA TYR A 131 4.61 3.94 8.35
C TYR A 131 5.92 4.05 7.57
N GLY A 132 6.36 5.27 7.26
CA GLY A 132 7.62 5.53 6.56
C GLY A 132 8.82 4.95 7.29
N GLU A 133 8.92 5.19 8.60
CA GLU A 133 9.99 4.67 9.47
C GLU A 133 10.00 3.14 9.51
N ARG A 134 8.83 2.50 9.67
CA ARG A 134 8.72 1.03 9.67
C ARG A 134 9.19 0.44 8.36
N LEU A 135 8.81 1.06 7.24
CA LEU A 135 9.18 0.57 5.92
C LEU A 135 10.66 0.83 5.63
N TRP A 136 11.21 1.96 6.09
CA TRP A 136 12.65 2.25 6.03
C TRP A 136 13.46 1.19 6.77
N THR A 137 13.06 0.85 8.00
CA THR A 137 13.68 -0.22 8.79
C THR A 137 13.56 -1.58 8.08
N ALA A 138 12.39 -1.87 7.49
CA ALA A 138 12.20 -3.13 6.76
C ALA A 138 13.12 -3.25 5.52
N LEU A 139 13.35 -2.13 4.80
CA LEU A 139 14.34 -2.07 3.72
C LEU A 139 15.76 -2.32 4.23
N THR A 140 16.15 -1.67 5.33
CA THR A 140 17.51 -1.86 5.89
C THR A 140 17.73 -3.27 6.45
N ASP A 141 16.67 -3.93 6.91
CA ASP A 141 16.69 -5.31 7.41
C ASP A 141 16.62 -6.37 6.29
N GLY A 142 16.44 -5.97 5.02
CA GLY A 142 16.25 -6.89 3.89
C GLY A 142 14.88 -7.58 3.84
N ARG A 143 13.90 -7.08 4.60
CA ARG A 143 12.50 -7.54 4.58
C ARG A 143 11.68 -6.86 3.47
N VAL A 144 12.23 -5.86 2.81
CA VAL A 144 11.72 -5.24 1.57
C VAL A 144 12.87 -5.14 0.58
#